data_AF-A0A2G8KHG1-F1
#
_entry.id   AF-A0A2G8KHG1-F1
#
_cell.length_a   1.000
_cell.length_b   1.000
_cell.length_c   1.000
_cell.angle_alpha   90.00
_cell.angle_beta   90.00
_cell.angle_gamma   90.00
#
_symmetry.space_group_name_H-M   'P 1'
#
loop_
_entity.id
_entity.type
_entity.pdbx_description
1 polymer ?
#
loop_
_entity_poly.entity_id
_entity_poly.type
_entity_poly.pdbx_seq_one_letter_code
_entity_poly.pdbx_strand_id
1 'polypeptide(L)'
;TTCQHKKLTLCHTESYIKELAETRKLSAEDLDRKQCEYNSIYLCPDSYDCALLATGSLLNVVDTVLTGKSRSGVAIVRPPGHHADAGNPAGFCFFNSAPIAMKHAQKKYNTQRILIVDWDVHHGNGTQNLLERDPGILYISLHRFDDGTFYPGSSGDPHLVGKGLEKGPMGDAEYLAAFRHIIMPIAYEYNPELVLISAGFDAARGDPLGGYDVTPEGYGLMTHMLSSLAGGKVIMVLEYWKSAGYQFNLLKHQAEKMEILLEAQVAAEEAAAKSKAEEESKKQAAAEQAVTELTQSIESLSTTEQGGGGPKLQETGGGDQKPASGEIHGDAAAAGSLQGAQGDSSGAEGGTEELMGAAGGSNQPIGFQISALLSDADSEEASLFAVTPLSWCPHLEAGVKPLPAKGLDVTAQCQICSGGKENWVCLTCYQVFCGRYINEHMVQHGKEVNHPVVLSYADLSVWCYGCEQYVHNEMVLPAKRAAHLNKFGEDMPT
;
A
#
# COMPACT_ATOMS: atom_id res chain seq x y z
N THR A 1 -18.18 -16.13 -2.86
CA THR A 1 -16.91 -16.05 -3.61
C THR A 1 -17.11 -15.80 -5.09
N THR A 2 -18.09 -16.38 -5.78
CA THR A 2 -18.35 -16.09 -7.21
C THR A 2 -18.82 -14.66 -7.46
N CYS A 3 -18.29 -14.05 -8.53
CA CYS A 3 -18.71 -12.72 -8.98
C CYS A 3 -20.15 -12.76 -9.53
N GLN A 4 -20.97 -11.78 -9.15
CA GLN A 4 -22.32 -11.62 -9.70
C GLN A 4 -22.27 -10.94 -11.07
N HIS A 5 -23.16 -11.33 -11.99
CA HIS A 5 -23.29 -10.75 -13.33
C HIS A 5 -23.30 -9.20 -13.34
N LYS A 6 -24.07 -8.59 -12.42
CA LYS A 6 -24.15 -7.12 -12.27
C LYS A 6 -22.82 -6.45 -11.93
N LYS A 7 -21.86 -7.18 -11.36
CA LYS A 7 -20.51 -6.66 -11.08
C LYS A 7 -19.63 -6.72 -12.32
N LEU A 8 -19.78 -7.74 -13.17
CA LEU A 8 -19.06 -7.82 -14.45
C LEU A 8 -19.43 -6.66 -15.39
N THR A 9 -20.71 -6.26 -15.39
CA THR A 9 -21.21 -5.15 -16.23
C THR A 9 -20.69 -3.77 -15.82
N LEU A 10 -19.87 -3.69 -14.76
CA LEU A 10 -19.14 -2.47 -14.42
C LEU A 10 -18.05 -2.13 -15.45
N CYS A 11 -17.51 -3.15 -16.12
CA CYS A 11 -16.41 -3.02 -17.07
C CYS A 11 -16.68 -3.73 -18.40
N HIS A 12 -17.48 -4.80 -18.40
CA HIS A 12 -17.71 -5.63 -19.58
C HIS A 12 -19.11 -5.46 -20.17
N THR A 13 -19.21 -5.61 -21.48
CA THR A 13 -20.48 -5.55 -22.21
C THR A 13 -21.35 -6.77 -21.90
N GLU A 14 -22.66 -6.58 -21.86
CA GLU A 14 -23.64 -7.65 -21.65
C GLU A 14 -23.52 -8.77 -22.70
N SER A 15 -23.26 -8.42 -23.96
CA SER A 15 -23.08 -9.39 -25.05
C SER A 15 -21.86 -10.28 -24.79
N TYR A 16 -20.73 -9.67 -24.41
CA TYR A 16 -19.50 -10.39 -24.14
C TYR A 16 -19.63 -11.35 -22.95
N ILE A 17 -20.25 -10.90 -21.86
CA ILE A 17 -20.46 -11.76 -20.67
C ILE A 17 -21.34 -12.96 -21.03
N LYS A 18 -22.39 -12.76 -21.83
CA LYS A 18 -23.27 -13.84 -22.30
C LYS A 18 -22.55 -14.80 -23.23
N GLU A 19 -21.76 -14.28 -24.17
CA GLU A 19 -20.96 -15.09 -25.09
C GLU A 19 -19.99 -16.01 -24.33
N LEU A 20 -19.24 -15.46 -23.37
CA LEU A 20 -18.37 -16.28 -22.52
C LEU A 20 -19.17 -17.28 -21.67
N ALA A 21 -20.35 -16.90 -21.16
CA ALA A 21 -21.17 -17.81 -20.37
C ALA A 21 -21.62 -19.04 -21.18
N GLU A 22 -21.86 -18.90 -22.48
CA GLU A 22 -22.27 -19.98 -23.38
C GLU A 22 -21.12 -20.96 -23.69
N THR A 23 -19.86 -20.57 -23.48
CA THR A 23 -18.70 -21.48 -23.65
C THR A 23 -18.82 -22.73 -22.77
N ARG A 24 -19.48 -22.63 -21.60
CA ARG A 24 -19.75 -23.77 -20.69
C ARG A 24 -20.51 -24.93 -21.34
N LYS A 25 -21.24 -24.67 -22.41
CA LYS A 25 -22.08 -25.66 -23.10
C LYS A 25 -21.43 -26.22 -24.37
N LEU A 26 -20.29 -25.66 -24.77
CA LEU A 26 -19.62 -26.05 -26.00
C LEU A 26 -18.89 -27.38 -25.84
N SER A 27 -18.82 -28.13 -26.94
CA SER A 27 -17.98 -29.32 -27.04
C SER A 27 -16.49 -28.94 -27.01
N ALA A 28 -15.60 -29.90 -26.75
CA ALA A 28 -14.16 -29.65 -26.80
C ALA A 28 -13.70 -29.12 -28.19
N GLU A 29 -14.29 -29.63 -29.27
CA GLU A 29 -14.01 -29.20 -30.65
C GLU A 29 -14.51 -27.77 -30.89
N ASP A 30 -15.70 -27.43 -30.40
CA ASP A 30 -16.23 -26.06 -30.52
C ASP A 30 -15.43 -25.06 -29.66
N LEU A 31 -14.95 -25.46 -28.49
CA LEU A 31 -14.06 -24.64 -27.65
C LEU A 31 -12.73 -24.38 -28.35
N ASP A 32 -12.15 -25.40 -28.99
CA ASP A 32 -10.92 -25.26 -29.78
C ASP A 32 -11.09 -24.31 -30.96
N ARG A 33 -12.22 -24.41 -31.66
CA ARG A 33 -12.55 -23.46 -32.73
C ARG A 33 -12.77 -22.04 -32.19
N LYS A 34 -13.44 -21.92 -31.04
CA LYS A 34 -13.78 -20.63 -30.43
C LYS A 34 -12.54 -19.91 -29.89
N GLN A 35 -11.59 -20.60 -29.26
CA GLN A 35 -10.38 -19.98 -28.74
C GLN A 35 -9.51 -19.36 -29.83
N CYS A 36 -9.52 -19.93 -31.06
CA CYS A 36 -8.82 -19.38 -32.21
C CYS A 36 -9.40 -18.04 -32.71
N GLU A 37 -10.61 -17.66 -32.29
CA GLU A 37 -11.19 -16.35 -32.61
C GLU A 37 -10.58 -15.21 -31.76
N TYR A 38 -9.88 -15.56 -30.68
CA TYR A 38 -9.33 -14.61 -29.72
C TYR A 38 -7.79 -14.56 -29.77
N ASN A 39 -7.22 -13.46 -29.29
CA ASN A 39 -5.77 -13.30 -29.23
C ASN A 39 -5.21 -13.96 -27.96
N SER A 40 -4.44 -15.04 -28.12
CA SER A 40 -3.71 -15.69 -27.03
C SER A 40 -4.61 -16.13 -25.88
N ILE A 41 -5.71 -16.81 -26.20
CA ILE A 41 -6.65 -17.40 -25.24
C ILE A 41 -6.68 -18.92 -25.42
N TYR A 42 -6.82 -19.63 -24.30
CA TYR A 42 -7.19 -21.05 -24.30
C TYR A 42 -8.49 -21.24 -23.53
N LEU A 43 -9.36 -22.12 -24.00
CA LEU A 43 -10.66 -22.38 -23.42
C LEU A 43 -10.79 -23.83 -22.93
N CYS A 44 -11.46 -23.98 -21.79
CA CYS A 44 -11.98 -25.25 -21.30
C CYS A 44 -13.41 -25.03 -20.78
N PRO A 45 -14.20 -26.09 -20.53
CA PRO A 45 -15.58 -25.96 -20.07
C PRO A 45 -15.72 -25.11 -18.80
N ASP A 46 -14.71 -25.12 -17.93
CA ASP A 46 -14.72 -24.40 -16.65
C ASP A 46 -14.16 -22.97 -16.74
N SER A 47 -13.64 -22.53 -17.89
CA SER A 47 -12.94 -21.23 -18.01
C SER A 47 -13.80 -20.05 -17.53
N TYR A 48 -15.08 -20.04 -17.88
CA TYR A 48 -16.01 -18.98 -17.43
C TYR A 48 -16.23 -19.00 -15.91
N ASP A 49 -16.44 -20.19 -15.33
CA ASP A 49 -16.70 -20.32 -13.90
C ASP A 49 -15.45 -19.97 -13.07
N CYS A 50 -14.26 -20.36 -13.55
CA CYS A 50 -12.99 -19.92 -12.99
C CYS A 50 -12.83 -18.39 -13.07
N ALA A 51 -13.20 -17.76 -14.19
CA ALA A 51 -13.14 -16.30 -14.34
C ALA A 51 -14.10 -15.58 -13.36
N LEU A 52 -15.28 -16.13 -13.10
CA LEU A 52 -16.20 -15.63 -12.07
C LEU A 52 -15.61 -15.76 -10.66
N LEU A 53 -14.96 -16.89 -10.36
CA LEU A 53 -14.30 -17.12 -9.08
C LEU A 53 -13.10 -16.20 -8.88
N ALA A 54 -12.26 -16.00 -9.90
CA ALA A 54 -11.12 -15.10 -9.87
C ALA A 54 -11.57 -13.66 -9.54
N THR A 55 -12.51 -13.14 -10.32
CA THR A 55 -13.05 -11.79 -10.11
C THR A 55 -13.69 -11.65 -8.74
N GLY A 56 -14.53 -12.61 -8.35
CA GLY A 56 -15.25 -12.54 -7.08
C GLY A 56 -14.35 -12.74 -5.86
N SER A 57 -13.22 -13.44 -6.00
CA SER A 57 -12.21 -13.57 -4.94
C SER A 57 -11.57 -12.23 -4.64
N LEU A 58 -11.14 -11.48 -5.67
CA LEU A 58 -10.60 -10.13 -5.49
C LEU A 58 -11.63 -9.19 -4.84
N LEU A 59 -12.90 -9.27 -5.24
CA LEU A 59 -13.95 -8.46 -4.59
C LEU A 59 -14.09 -8.74 -3.09
N ASN A 60 -13.93 -9.99 -2.65
CA ASN A 60 -13.97 -10.29 -1.21
C ASN A 60 -12.73 -9.76 -0.47
N VAL A 61 -11.54 -9.77 -1.11
CA VAL A 61 -10.33 -9.17 -0.53
C VAL A 61 -10.51 -7.66 -0.37
N VAL A 62 -11.04 -6.99 -1.40
CA VAL A 62 -11.39 -5.56 -1.33
C VAL A 62 -12.37 -5.27 -0.20
N ASP A 63 -13.45 -6.06 -0.10
CA ASP A 63 -14.44 -5.92 0.97
C ASP A 63 -13.77 -6.07 2.36
N THR A 64 -12.87 -7.04 2.52
CA THR A 64 -12.19 -7.32 3.78
C THR A 64 -11.25 -6.17 4.18
N VAL A 65 -10.46 -5.66 3.24
CA VAL A 65 -9.53 -4.55 3.49
C VAL A 65 -10.26 -3.23 3.75
N LEU A 66 -11.26 -2.90 2.93
CA LEU A 66 -12.00 -1.63 3.08
C LEU A 66 -12.94 -1.61 4.30
N THR A 67 -13.31 -2.76 4.84
CA THR A 67 -14.04 -2.85 6.12
C THR A 67 -13.13 -2.90 7.34
N GLY A 68 -11.81 -2.86 7.16
CA GLY A 68 -10.83 -2.87 8.25
C GLY A 68 -10.62 -4.24 8.90
N LYS A 69 -11.20 -5.32 8.35
CA LYS A 69 -10.98 -6.70 8.83
C LYS A 69 -9.57 -7.23 8.52
N SER A 70 -8.91 -6.60 7.55
CA SER A 70 -7.50 -6.80 7.27
C SER A 70 -6.89 -5.47 6.84
N ARG A 71 -5.59 -5.29 7.09
CA ARG A 71 -4.86 -4.14 6.56
C ARG A 71 -4.60 -4.25 5.05
N SER A 72 -4.33 -5.46 4.55
CA SER A 72 -3.90 -5.76 3.17
C SER A 72 -4.38 -7.15 2.71
N GLY A 73 -4.15 -7.54 1.45
CA GLY A 73 -4.51 -8.91 1.04
C GLY A 73 -4.01 -9.35 -0.34
N VAL A 74 -3.89 -10.66 -0.55
CA VAL A 74 -3.56 -11.25 -1.87
C VAL A 74 -4.78 -12.03 -2.39
N ALA A 75 -5.14 -11.81 -3.64
CA ALA A 75 -6.00 -12.67 -4.40
C ALA A 75 -5.15 -13.56 -5.32
N ILE A 76 -4.89 -14.80 -4.89
CA ILE A 76 -4.21 -15.81 -5.70
C ILE A 76 -5.25 -16.46 -6.62
N VAL A 77 -5.33 -15.98 -7.85
CA VAL A 77 -6.41 -16.31 -8.78
C VAL A 77 -5.90 -16.77 -10.13
N ARG A 78 -6.74 -17.52 -10.84
CA ARG A 78 -6.62 -17.77 -12.28
C ARG A 78 -8.02 -17.95 -12.85
N PRO A 79 -8.31 -17.48 -14.06
CA PRO A 79 -7.41 -16.79 -15.01
C PRO A 79 -7.03 -15.35 -14.61
N PRO A 80 -5.99 -14.75 -15.24
CA PRO A 80 -5.63 -13.33 -15.11
C PRO A 80 -6.70 -12.37 -15.65
N GLY A 81 -6.46 -11.06 -15.50
CA GLY A 81 -7.41 -10.01 -15.88
C GLY A 81 -6.87 -8.87 -16.76
N HIS A 82 -5.64 -8.42 -16.59
CA HIS A 82 -5.21 -7.07 -17.05
C HIS A 82 -5.25 -6.82 -18.57
N HIS A 83 -5.30 -7.87 -19.41
CA HIS A 83 -5.47 -7.74 -20.87
C HIS A 83 -6.94 -7.76 -21.33
N ALA A 84 -7.89 -8.19 -20.50
CA ALA A 84 -9.29 -8.28 -20.89
C ALA A 84 -9.90 -6.87 -21.05
N ASP A 85 -10.50 -6.63 -22.23
CA ASP A 85 -11.16 -5.37 -22.56
C ASP A 85 -12.69 -5.49 -22.35
N ALA A 86 -13.44 -4.42 -22.59
CA ALA A 86 -14.88 -4.34 -22.37
C ALA A 86 -15.66 -5.44 -23.11
N GLY A 87 -15.19 -5.88 -24.27
CA GLY A 87 -15.90 -6.85 -25.11
C GLY A 87 -15.08 -8.03 -25.61
N ASN A 88 -13.81 -8.17 -25.20
CA ASN A 88 -12.90 -9.12 -25.82
C ASN A 88 -11.92 -9.73 -24.80
N PRO A 89 -11.73 -11.06 -24.78
CA PRO A 89 -10.68 -11.71 -24.01
C PRO A 89 -9.35 -11.63 -24.80
N ALA A 90 -8.25 -11.48 -24.09
CA ALA A 90 -6.91 -11.49 -24.68
C ALA A 90 -5.85 -11.90 -23.66
N GLY A 91 -4.71 -12.43 -24.09
CA GLY A 91 -3.55 -12.68 -23.21
C GLY A 91 -3.90 -13.48 -21.96
N PHE A 92 -4.58 -14.62 -22.14
CA PHE A 92 -5.10 -15.49 -21.07
C PHE A 92 -6.19 -14.87 -20.17
N CYS A 93 -6.58 -13.61 -20.38
CA CYS A 93 -7.52 -12.86 -19.55
C CYS A 93 -8.95 -12.91 -20.09
N PHE A 94 -9.91 -13.14 -19.19
CA PHE A 94 -11.35 -13.19 -19.53
C PHE A 94 -12.12 -12.01 -18.95
N PHE A 95 -12.04 -11.79 -17.65
CA PHE A 95 -12.62 -10.62 -16.99
C PHE A 95 -11.51 -9.83 -16.30
N ASN A 96 -11.53 -8.52 -16.47
CA ASN A 96 -10.53 -7.66 -15.89
C ASN A 96 -10.89 -7.36 -14.43
N SER A 97 -10.34 -8.16 -13.53
CA SER A 97 -10.74 -8.16 -12.12
C SER A 97 -10.37 -6.85 -11.41
N ALA A 98 -9.23 -6.23 -11.71
CA ALA A 98 -8.76 -5.00 -11.06
C ALA A 98 -9.67 -3.78 -11.34
N PRO A 99 -10.04 -3.44 -12.60
CA PRO A 99 -11.06 -2.43 -12.90
C PRO A 99 -12.41 -2.72 -12.24
N ILE A 100 -12.88 -3.98 -12.25
CA ILE A 100 -14.15 -4.36 -11.60
C ILE A 100 -14.08 -4.10 -10.10
N ALA A 101 -12.96 -4.45 -9.47
CA ALA A 101 -12.68 -4.24 -8.05
C ALA A 101 -12.61 -2.74 -7.70
N MET A 102 -11.97 -1.93 -8.54
CA MET A 102 -11.95 -0.48 -8.42
C MET A 102 -13.37 0.12 -8.46
N LYS A 103 -14.16 -0.22 -9.49
CA LYS A 103 -15.56 0.25 -9.62
C LYS A 103 -16.42 -0.24 -8.45
N HIS A 104 -16.14 -1.44 -7.92
CA HIS A 104 -16.79 -1.96 -6.74
C HIS A 104 -16.48 -1.09 -5.51
N ALA A 105 -15.20 -0.79 -5.27
CA ALA A 105 -14.73 0.03 -4.16
C ALA A 105 -15.35 1.44 -4.20
N GLN A 106 -15.30 2.10 -5.35
CA GLN A 106 -15.94 3.40 -5.58
C GLN A 106 -17.44 3.37 -5.25
N LYS A 107 -18.19 2.39 -5.79
CA LYS A 107 -19.65 2.34 -5.64
C LYS A 107 -20.11 1.95 -4.25
N LYS A 108 -19.38 1.05 -3.56
CA LYS A 108 -19.82 0.47 -2.27
C LYS A 108 -19.25 1.21 -1.07
N TYR A 109 -18.01 1.67 -1.16
CA TYR A 109 -17.25 2.26 -0.04
C TYR A 109 -16.89 3.73 -0.26
N ASN A 110 -17.31 4.33 -1.37
CA ASN A 110 -17.01 5.71 -1.71
C ASN A 110 -15.49 6.00 -1.74
N THR A 111 -14.69 5.00 -2.12
CA THR A 111 -13.23 5.12 -2.29
C THR A 111 -12.96 5.86 -3.60
N GLN A 112 -12.53 7.11 -3.52
CA GLN A 112 -12.49 8.03 -4.65
C GLN A 112 -11.15 8.04 -5.41
N ARG A 113 -10.04 7.77 -4.72
CA ARG A 113 -8.69 7.78 -5.30
C ARG A 113 -8.06 6.41 -5.18
N ILE A 114 -7.97 5.69 -6.29
CA ILE A 114 -7.41 4.33 -6.32
C ILE A 114 -6.16 4.36 -7.19
N LEU A 115 -5.08 3.75 -6.70
CA LEU A 115 -3.86 3.53 -7.47
C LEU A 115 -3.83 2.07 -7.91
N ILE A 116 -3.66 1.82 -9.21
CA ILE A 116 -3.29 0.51 -9.74
C ILE A 116 -1.85 0.58 -10.20
N VAL A 117 -0.98 -0.25 -9.60
CA VAL A 117 0.38 -0.48 -10.08
C VAL A 117 0.42 -1.85 -10.75
N ASP A 118 0.77 -1.88 -12.03
CA ASP A 118 0.89 -3.10 -12.82
C ASP A 118 2.36 -3.34 -13.11
N TRP A 119 2.93 -4.35 -12.45
CA TRP A 119 4.34 -4.71 -12.60
C TRP A 119 4.52 -6.00 -13.42
N ASP A 120 3.43 -6.55 -13.96
CA ASP A 120 3.49 -7.63 -14.95
C ASP A 120 4.35 -7.15 -16.13
N VAL A 121 5.18 -8.03 -16.69
CA VAL A 121 6.10 -7.64 -17.76
C VAL A 121 5.36 -7.21 -19.03
N HIS A 122 4.09 -7.58 -19.18
CA HIS A 122 3.23 -7.17 -20.28
C HIS A 122 2.40 -5.95 -19.90
N HIS A 123 2.18 -5.07 -20.88
CA HIS A 123 1.26 -3.94 -20.68
C HIS A 123 -0.17 -4.43 -20.46
N GLY A 124 -0.79 -4.05 -19.33
CA GLY A 124 -2.21 -4.27 -19.05
C GLY A 124 -3.13 -3.37 -19.90
N ASN A 125 -3.07 -3.53 -21.22
CA ASN A 125 -3.81 -2.73 -22.20
C ASN A 125 -5.33 -2.72 -21.96
N GLY A 126 -5.90 -3.85 -21.49
CA GLY A 126 -7.32 -3.91 -21.13
C GLY A 126 -7.64 -3.03 -19.93
N THR A 127 -6.77 -3.02 -18.92
CA THR A 127 -6.89 -2.14 -17.74
C THR A 127 -6.85 -0.68 -18.16
N GLN A 128 -5.90 -0.29 -19.01
CA GLN A 128 -5.82 1.07 -19.56
C GLN A 128 -7.11 1.44 -20.31
N ASN A 129 -7.54 0.64 -21.29
CA ASN A 129 -8.71 0.92 -22.11
C ASN A 129 -10.00 1.10 -21.28
N LEU A 130 -10.17 0.28 -20.23
CA LEU A 130 -11.34 0.31 -19.36
C LEU A 130 -11.37 1.54 -18.43
N LEU A 131 -10.21 2.13 -18.14
CA LEU A 131 -10.04 3.10 -17.06
C LEU A 131 -9.53 4.48 -17.50
N GLU A 132 -9.04 4.64 -18.72
CA GLU A 132 -8.38 5.86 -19.23
C GLU A 132 -9.18 7.16 -19.00
N ARG A 133 -10.53 7.07 -18.99
CA ARG A 133 -11.42 8.22 -18.80
C ARG A 133 -11.96 8.39 -17.39
N ASP A 134 -11.56 7.55 -16.45
CA ASP A 134 -11.99 7.64 -15.06
C ASP A 134 -11.02 8.54 -14.27
N PRO A 135 -11.47 9.67 -13.70
CA PRO A 135 -10.59 10.56 -12.92
C PRO A 135 -10.28 10.02 -11.50
N GLY A 136 -11.00 9.00 -11.03
CA GLY A 136 -10.83 8.38 -9.72
C GLY A 136 -9.76 7.29 -9.67
N ILE A 137 -8.96 7.17 -10.73
CA ILE A 137 -7.88 6.19 -10.84
C ILE A 137 -6.59 6.81 -11.36
N LEU A 138 -5.48 6.35 -10.78
CA LEU A 138 -4.15 6.46 -11.35
C LEU A 138 -3.69 5.05 -11.71
N TYR A 139 -3.43 4.79 -12.99
CA TYR A 139 -2.88 3.52 -13.48
C TYR A 139 -1.43 3.74 -13.90
N ILE A 140 -0.52 2.96 -13.34
CA ILE A 140 0.90 2.97 -13.70
C ILE A 140 1.32 1.55 -14.04
N SER A 141 1.86 1.33 -15.23
CA SER A 141 2.36 0.03 -15.67
C SER A 141 3.86 0.11 -15.96
N LEU A 142 4.63 -0.84 -15.44
CA LEU A 142 5.99 -1.12 -15.89
C LEU A 142 5.93 -2.35 -16.79
N HIS A 143 6.37 -2.24 -18.05
CA HIS A 143 6.30 -3.35 -18.99
C HIS A 143 7.44 -3.29 -19.99
N ARG A 144 7.74 -4.46 -20.58
CA ARG A 144 8.64 -4.60 -21.72
C ARG A 144 7.89 -4.19 -22.98
N PHE A 145 8.51 -3.34 -23.79
CA PHE A 145 7.89 -2.81 -25.01
C PHE A 145 8.62 -3.25 -26.28
N ASP A 146 9.96 -3.31 -26.27
CA ASP A 146 10.81 -3.66 -27.42
C ASP A 146 10.37 -2.98 -28.73
N ASP A 147 10.14 -1.67 -28.68
CA ASP A 147 9.64 -0.86 -29.82
C ASP A 147 8.37 -1.45 -30.47
N GLY A 148 7.49 -2.02 -29.65
CA GLY A 148 6.22 -2.62 -30.07
C GLY A 148 6.34 -4.04 -30.63
N THR A 149 7.50 -4.69 -30.50
CA THR A 149 7.69 -6.10 -30.92
C THR A 149 7.37 -7.11 -29.83
N PHE A 150 7.35 -6.69 -28.56
CA PHE A 150 6.90 -7.52 -27.44
C PHE A 150 5.36 -7.48 -27.31
N TYR A 151 4.75 -8.56 -26.83
CA TYR A 151 3.28 -8.60 -26.65
C TYR A 151 2.84 -7.54 -25.61
N PRO A 152 1.74 -6.77 -25.83
CA PRO A 152 0.71 -6.93 -26.86
C PRO A 152 0.92 -6.07 -28.14
N GLY A 153 2.16 -5.77 -28.50
CA GLY A 153 2.50 -5.00 -29.70
C GLY A 153 2.71 -3.52 -29.37
N SER A 154 2.11 -2.62 -30.15
CA SER A 154 2.28 -1.17 -29.98
C SER A 154 1.55 -0.55 -28.79
N SER A 155 0.94 -1.35 -27.91
CA SER A 155 0.28 -0.84 -26.71
C SER A 155 1.31 -0.48 -25.64
N GLY A 156 1.01 0.53 -24.82
CA GLY A 156 1.92 0.98 -23.77
C GLY A 156 3.13 1.77 -24.26
N ASP A 157 3.09 2.29 -25.50
CA ASP A 157 4.23 3.02 -26.08
C ASP A 157 4.71 4.15 -25.14
N PRO A 158 5.96 4.07 -24.64
CA PRO A 158 6.48 5.04 -23.69
C PRO A 158 6.57 6.44 -24.28
N HIS A 159 6.64 6.60 -25.60
CA HIS A 159 6.67 7.91 -26.27
C HIS A 159 5.36 8.68 -26.16
N LEU A 160 4.26 8.03 -25.79
CA LEU A 160 2.97 8.69 -25.56
C LEU A 160 2.94 9.43 -24.22
N VAL A 161 3.73 9.00 -23.23
CA VAL A 161 3.70 9.51 -21.85
C VAL A 161 5.07 9.95 -21.32
N GLY A 162 6.16 9.74 -22.06
CA GLY A 162 7.52 10.11 -21.65
C GLY A 162 8.63 9.57 -22.57
N LYS A 163 9.79 9.27 -21.96
CA LYS A 163 10.89 8.54 -22.60
C LYS A 163 11.15 7.26 -21.79
N GLY A 164 11.16 6.11 -22.46
CA GLY A 164 11.49 4.83 -21.82
C GLY A 164 12.95 4.79 -21.34
N LEU A 165 13.24 3.86 -20.43
CA LEU A 165 14.63 3.55 -20.04
C LEU A 165 15.39 2.88 -21.19
N GLU A 166 16.73 2.92 -21.14
CA GLU A 166 17.58 2.33 -22.18
C GLU A 166 17.36 0.82 -22.36
N LYS A 167 17.71 0.30 -23.54
CA LYS A 167 17.44 -1.07 -23.96
C LYS A 167 18.34 -2.07 -23.22
N GLY A 168 17.76 -3.11 -22.63
CA GLY A 168 18.47 -4.23 -22.00
C GLY A 168 17.57 -5.03 -21.05
N PRO A 169 18.01 -6.20 -20.56
CA PRO A 169 17.31 -6.92 -19.50
C PRO A 169 17.29 -6.05 -18.23
N MET A 170 16.10 -5.85 -17.66
CA MET A 170 15.91 -5.08 -16.44
C MET A 170 15.97 -5.98 -15.21
N GLY A 171 16.53 -5.51 -14.11
CA GLY A 171 16.54 -6.21 -12.83
C GLY A 171 16.05 -5.32 -11.69
N ASP A 172 16.44 -5.68 -10.46
CA ASP A 172 16.04 -4.95 -9.26
C ASP A 172 16.43 -3.48 -9.29
N ALA A 173 17.62 -3.14 -9.79
CA ALA A 173 18.10 -1.77 -9.79
C ALA A 173 17.19 -0.85 -10.63
N GLU A 174 16.79 -1.29 -11.82
CA GLU A 174 15.95 -0.52 -12.74
C GLU A 174 14.50 -0.41 -12.24
N TYR A 175 13.93 -1.51 -11.73
CA TYR A 175 12.59 -1.48 -11.11
C TYR A 175 12.57 -0.58 -9.87
N LEU A 176 13.56 -0.70 -8.98
CA LEU A 176 13.66 0.15 -7.78
C LEU A 176 13.91 1.62 -8.14
N ALA A 177 14.66 1.91 -9.20
CA ALA A 177 14.82 3.27 -9.72
C ALA A 177 13.50 3.83 -10.22
N ALA A 178 12.73 3.07 -11.01
CA ALA A 178 11.40 3.48 -11.46
C ALA A 178 10.46 3.75 -10.27
N PHE A 179 10.48 2.89 -9.25
CA PHE A 179 9.70 3.10 -8.03
C PHE A 179 10.10 4.36 -7.28
N ARG A 180 11.40 4.54 -7.02
CA ARG A 180 11.92 5.66 -6.23
C ARG A 180 11.77 7.00 -6.92
N HIS A 181 11.93 7.06 -8.24
CA HIS A 181 12.02 8.31 -8.98
C HIS A 181 10.73 8.69 -9.72
N ILE A 182 9.82 7.74 -9.95
CA ILE A 182 8.60 7.97 -10.72
C ILE A 182 7.37 7.55 -9.92
N ILE A 183 7.25 6.26 -9.59
CA ILE A 183 5.99 5.71 -9.08
C ILE A 183 5.65 6.25 -7.69
N MET A 184 6.59 6.17 -6.74
CA MET A 184 6.33 6.63 -5.37
C MET A 184 6.09 8.13 -5.30
N PRO A 185 6.89 9.02 -5.93
CA PRO A 185 6.58 10.45 -5.97
C PRO A 185 5.16 10.75 -6.47
N ILE A 186 4.77 10.19 -7.61
CA ILE A 186 3.43 10.39 -8.19
C ILE A 186 2.35 9.81 -7.25
N ALA A 187 2.58 8.63 -6.67
CA ALA A 187 1.63 7.99 -5.77
C ALA A 187 1.41 8.79 -4.47
N TYR A 188 2.46 9.39 -3.90
CA TYR A 188 2.34 10.24 -2.73
C TYR A 188 1.59 11.54 -3.03
N GLU A 189 1.83 12.15 -4.19
CA GLU A 189 1.08 13.32 -4.65
C GLU A 189 -0.40 12.96 -4.87
N TYR A 190 -0.67 11.84 -5.53
CA TYR A 190 -2.02 11.33 -5.76
C TYR A 190 -2.76 10.97 -4.47
N ASN A 191 -2.03 10.56 -3.42
CA ASN A 191 -2.54 10.23 -2.09
C ASN A 191 -3.72 9.24 -2.15
N PRO A 192 -3.50 8.01 -2.64
CA PRO A 192 -4.54 7.02 -2.84
C PRO A 192 -5.18 6.57 -1.53
N GLU A 193 -6.43 6.17 -1.61
CA GLU A 193 -7.22 5.58 -0.52
C GLU A 193 -7.18 4.05 -0.57
N LEU A 194 -6.78 3.47 -1.70
CA LEU A 194 -6.55 2.04 -1.90
C LEU A 194 -5.48 1.86 -2.98
N VAL A 195 -4.58 0.90 -2.78
CA VAL A 195 -3.61 0.46 -3.79
C VAL A 195 -3.98 -0.96 -4.23
N LEU A 196 -4.14 -1.16 -5.54
CA LEU A 196 -4.25 -2.45 -6.19
C LEU A 196 -2.95 -2.72 -6.95
N ILE A 197 -2.43 -3.94 -6.87
CA ILE A 197 -1.25 -4.37 -7.60
C ILE A 197 -1.69 -5.48 -8.56
N SER A 198 -1.62 -5.21 -9.86
CA SER A 198 -1.68 -6.27 -10.88
C SER A 198 -0.33 -6.98 -10.86
N ALA A 199 -0.31 -8.10 -10.14
CA ALA A 199 0.90 -8.77 -9.71
C ALA A 199 1.24 -9.93 -10.65
N GLY A 200 1.80 -9.60 -11.81
CA GLY A 200 2.50 -10.55 -12.67
C GLY A 200 3.94 -10.77 -12.21
N PHE A 201 4.45 -11.98 -12.36
CA PHE A 201 5.81 -12.33 -11.94
C PHE A 201 6.65 -12.87 -13.10
N ASP A 202 6.29 -12.52 -14.32
CA ASP A 202 7.01 -12.85 -15.55
C ASP A 202 8.19 -11.93 -15.86
N ALA A 203 8.34 -10.79 -15.17
CA ALA A 203 9.60 -10.03 -15.19
C ALA A 203 10.69 -10.66 -14.30
N ALA A 204 10.35 -11.72 -13.57
CA ALA A 204 11.24 -12.31 -12.60
C ALA A 204 12.33 -13.19 -13.25
N ARG A 205 13.47 -13.29 -12.56
CA ARG A 205 14.59 -14.15 -12.97
C ARG A 205 14.10 -15.56 -13.32
N GLY A 206 14.48 -16.00 -14.52
CA GLY A 206 14.21 -17.35 -15.02
C GLY A 206 12.82 -17.54 -15.63
N ASP A 207 11.98 -16.51 -15.71
CA ASP A 207 10.74 -16.59 -16.48
C ASP A 207 11.04 -16.78 -17.99
N PRO A 208 10.38 -17.72 -18.68
CA PRO A 208 10.66 -18.02 -20.07
C PRO A 208 10.07 -17.01 -21.08
N LEU A 209 9.23 -16.07 -20.65
CA LEU A 209 8.55 -15.09 -21.50
C LEU A 209 9.10 -13.68 -21.31
N GLY A 210 9.23 -13.20 -20.07
CA GLY A 210 9.52 -11.79 -19.81
C GLY A 210 10.95 -11.36 -20.15
N GLY A 211 11.94 -12.23 -19.96
CA GLY A 211 13.34 -11.96 -20.34
C GLY A 211 14.05 -10.91 -19.47
N TYR A 212 13.56 -10.68 -18.26
CA TYR A 212 14.12 -9.80 -17.24
C TYR A 212 14.71 -10.62 -16.06
N ASP A 213 15.36 -9.92 -15.11
CA ASP A 213 16.09 -10.51 -13.99
C ASP A 213 15.66 -9.96 -12.62
N VAL A 214 14.37 -9.64 -12.45
CA VAL A 214 13.85 -9.16 -11.15
C VAL A 214 13.87 -10.30 -10.14
N THR A 215 14.43 -10.04 -8.96
CA THR A 215 14.52 -11.05 -7.90
C THR A 215 13.25 -11.07 -7.03
N PRO A 216 12.98 -12.17 -6.32
CA PRO A 216 11.99 -12.25 -5.26
C PRO A 216 12.05 -11.08 -4.26
N GLU A 217 13.26 -10.70 -3.88
CA GLU A 217 13.56 -9.61 -2.97
C GLU A 217 13.20 -8.26 -3.58
N GLY A 218 13.43 -8.09 -4.89
CA GLY A 218 12.98 -6.93 -5.66
C GLY A 218 11.47 -6.71 -5.55
N TYR A 219 10.66 -7.75 -5.76
CA TYR A 219 9.21 -7.68 -5.55
C TYR A 219 8.82 -7.38 -4.10
N GLY A 220 9.56 -7.94 -3.14
CA GLY A 220 9.40 -7.62 -1.73
C GLY A 220 9.60 -6.12 -1.45
N LEU A 221 10.67 -5.52 -1.99
CA LEU A 221 10.98 -4.10 -1.84
C LEU A 221 9.92 -3.21 -2.53
N MET A 222 9.47 -3.56 -3.72
CA MET A 222 8.37 -2.85 -4.41
C MET A 222 7.08 -2.87 -3.60
N THR A 223 6.68 -4.04 -3.11
CA THR A 223 5.49 -4.21 -2.24
C THR A 223 5.62 -3.37 -0.98
N HIS A 224 6.79 -3.40 -0.33
CA HIS A 224 7.04 -2.65 0.89
C HIS A 224 6.93 -1.14 0.65
N MET A 225 7.49 -0.62 -0.45
CA MET A 225 7.35 0.79 -0.81
C MET A 225 5.88 1.19 -0.99
N LEU A 226 5.05 0.36 -1.63
CA LEU A 226 3.62 0.65 -1.78
C LEU A 226 2.84 0.55 -0.46
N SER A 227 3.32 -0.22 0.53
CA SER A 227 2.66 -0.41 1.82
C SER A 227 2.59 0.86 2.68
N SER A 228 3.41 1.87 2.40
CA SER A 228 3.35 3.16 3.08
C SER A 228 2.17 4.03 2.61
N LEU A 229 1.55 3.69 1.47
CA LEU A 229 0.43 4.41 0.88
C LEU A 229 -0.90 3.91 1.46
N ALA A 230 -1.96 4.72 1.31
CA ALA A 230 -3.34 4.34 1.67
C ALA A 230 -3.51 3.79 3.11
N GLY A 231 -2.61 4.12 4.04
CA GLY A 231 -2.58 3.55 5.39
C GLY A 231 -2.38 2.03 5.41
N GLY A 232 -1.63 1.48 4.45
CA GLY A 232 -1.37 0.04 4.33
C GLY A 232 -2.42 -0.75 3.57
N LYS A 233 -3.48 -0.09 3.06
CA LYS A 233 -4.52 -0.73 2.23
C LYS A 233 -4.00 -1.07 0.84
N VAL A 234 -3.21 -2.13 0.78
CA VAL A 234 -2.58 -2.67 -0.43
C VAL A 234 -3.14 -4.06 -0.71
N ILE A 235 -3.59 -4.28 -1.93
CA ILE A 235 -4.14 -5.55 -2.37
C ILE A 235 -3.42 -6.00 -3.63
N MET A 236 -2.91 -7.22 -3.63
CA MET A 236 -2.29 -7.85 -4.80
C MET A 236 -3.30 -8.79 -5.46
N VAL A 237 -3.39 -8.75 -6.79
CA VAL A 237 -4.11 -9.75 -7.58
C VAL A 237 -3.13 -10.41 -8.53
N LEU A 238 -3.09 -11.73 -8.54
CA LEU A 238 -2.23 -12.48 -9.45
C LEU A 238 -2.68 -12.28 -10.90
N GLU A 239 -1.78 -11.79 -11.74
CA GLU A 239 -1.95 -11.77 -13.21
C GLU A 239 -1.28 -13.04 -13.77
N TYR A 240 0.00 -12.98 -14.15
CA TYR A 240 0.67 -14.12 -14.75
C TYR A 240 1.61 -14.89 -13.81
N TRP A 241 1.69 -16.19 -14.08
CA TRP A 241 2.74 -17.09 -13.61
C TRP A 241 2.97 -18.30 -14.51
N LYS A 242 4.24 -18.68 -14.72
CA LYS A 242 4.59 -20.01 -15.25
C LYS A 242 5.55 -20.75 -14.32
N SER A 243 5.26 -22.03 -14.09
CA SER A 243 5.97 -22.87 -13.13
C SER A 243 7.41 -23.21 -13.54
N ALA A 244 8.36 -22.67 -12.78
CA ALA A 244 9.57 -23.35 -12.34
C ALA A 244 9.70 -23.08 -10.82
N GLY A 245 10.09 -24.07 -10.01
CA GLY A 245 9.92 -24.07 -8.54
C GLY A 245 10.39 -22.84 -7.74
N TYR A 246 11.24 -21.98 -8.32
CA TYR A 246 11.69 -20.71 -7.74
C TYR A 246 10.54 -19.73 -7.48
N GLN A 247 9.60 -19.73 -8.42
CA GLN A 247 8.48 -18.82 -8.46
C GLN A 247 7.41 -19.31 -7.46
N PHE A 248 7.03 -20.60 -7.41
CA PHE A 248 5.99 -21.10 -6.46
C PHE A 248 6.24 -20.70 -5.00
N ASN A 249 7.52 -20.65 -4.62
CA ASN A 249 7.97 -20.09 -3.36
C ASN A 249 7.60 -18.61 -3.23
N LEU A 250 7.86 -17.75 -4.22
CA LEU A 250 7.49 -16.33 -4.18
C LEU A 250 6.03 -16.08 -3.78
N LEU A 251 5.05 -16.72 -4.41
CA LEU A 251 3.63 -16.53 -4.09
C LEU A 251 3.24 -17.08 -2.72
N LYS A 252 3.73 -18.28 -2.38
CA LYS A 252 3.56 -18.88 -1.05
C LYS A 252 4.17 -17.97 0.03
N HIS A 253 5.36 -17.42 -0.23
CA HIS A 253 6.10 -16.57 0.70
C HIS A 253 5.51 -15.15 0.83
N GLN A 254 4.91 -14.59 -0.23
CA GLN A 254 4.19 -13.31 -0.15
C GLN A 254 2.87 -13.49 0.62
N ALA A 255 2.16 -14.60 0.40
CA ALA A 255 0.95 -14.94 1.15
C ALA A 255 1.24 -15.22 2.64
N GLU A 256 2.25 -16.04 2.96
CA GLU A 256 2.65 -16.36 4.33
C GLU A 256 3.17 -15.12 5.11
N LYS A 257 3.77 -14.12 4.44
CA LYS A 257 4.17 -12.86 5.11
C LYS A 257 3.01 -11.93 5.37
N MET A 258 2.04 -11.88 4.47
CA MET A 258 0.78 -11.21 4.77
C MET A 258 0.04 -11.91 5.90
N GLU A 259 0.17 -13.23 6.01
CA GLU A 259 -0.32 -14.03 7.14
C GLU A 259 0.44 -13.71 8.44
N ILE A 260 1.79 -13.62 8.45
CA ILE A 260 2.56 -13.19 9.63
C ILE A 260 2.19 -11.76 10.07
N LEU A 261 2.00 -10.84 9.10
CA LEU A 261 1.48 -9.49 9.38
C LEU A 261 0.04 -9.53 9.93
N LEU A 262 -0.77 -10.52 9.54
CA LEU A 262 -2.12 -10.75 10.05
C LEU A 262 -2.12 -11.40 11.44
N GLU A 263 -1.28 -12.41 11.67
CA GLU A 263 -1.21 -13.19 12.92
C GLU A 263 -0.67 -12.34 14.06
N ALA A 264 0.36 -11.54 13.79
CA ALA A 264 0.84 -10.53 14.73
C ALA A 264 -0.28 -9.54 15.10
N GLN A 265 -1.21 -9.28 14.19
CA GLN A 265 -2.31 -8.34 14.38
C GLN A 265 -3.54 -8.97 15.05
N VAL A 266 -3.91 -10.21 14.73
CA VAL A 266 -4.97 -10.96 15.45
C VAL A 266 -4.54 -11.19 16.90
N ALA A 267 -3.27 -11.53 17.13
CA ALA A 267 -2.72 -11.61 18.47
C ALA A 267 -2.76 -10.25 19.20
N ALA A 268 -2.49 -9.14 18.49
CA ALA A 268 -2.61 -7.79 19.04
C ALA A 268 -4.06 -7.44 19.40
N GLU A 269 -5.02 -7.72 18.52
CA GLU A 269 -6.44 -7.43 18.72
C GLU A 269 -7.04 -8.28 19.85
N GLU A 270 -6.67 -9.56 19.95
CA GLU A 270 -7.05 -10.42 21.08
C GLU A 270 -6.42 -9.96 22.40
N ALA A 271 -5.16 -9.50 22.36
CA ALA A 271 -4.48 -8.95 23.53
C ALA A 271 -5.10 -7.61 23.97
N ALA A 272 -5.46 -6.74 23.02
CA ALA A 272 -6.14 -5.48 23.26
C ALA A 272 -7.54 -5.70 23.84
N ALA A 273 -8.29 -6.68 23.31
CA ALA A 273 -9.59 -7.08 23.86
C ALA A 273 -9.49 -7.60 25.31
N LYS A 274 -8.45 -8.41 25.61
CA LYS A 274 -8.19 -8.89 26.98
C LYS A 274 -7.78 -7.76 27.93
N SER A 275 -6.90 -6.86 27.48
CA SER A 275 -6.46 -5.68 28.23
C SER A 275 -7.65 -4.78 28.61
N LYS A 276 -8.54 -4.53 27.64
CA LYS A 276 -9.74 -3.72 27.85
C LYS A 276 -10.72 -4.36 28.84
N ALA A 277 -10.88 -5.69 28.79
CA ALA A 277 -11.67 -6.44 29.76
C ALA A 277 -11.07 -6.43 31.17
N GLU A 278 -9.73 -6.50 31.30
CA GLU A 278 -9.05 -6.34 32.59
C GLU A 278 -9.18 -4.93 33.15
N GLU A 279 -9.11 -3.90 32.31
CA GLU A 279 -9.27 -2.51 32.74
C GLU A 279 -10.71 -2.23 33.22
N GLU A 280 -11.72 -2.74 32.52
CA GLU A 280 -13.12 -2.69 32.99
C GLU A 280 -13.31 -3.44 34.30
N SER A 281 -12.72 -4.62 34.46
CA SER A 281 -12.76 -5.38 35.72
C SER A 281 -12.10 -4.61 36.87
N LYS A 282 -10.95 -3.97 36.65
CA LYS A 282 -10.27 -3.13 37.65
C LYS A 282 -11.08 -1.89 38.02
N LYS A 283 -11.73 -1.24 37.04
CA LYS A 283 -12.62 -0.10 37.29
C LYS A 283 -13.85 -0.51 38.11
N GLN A 284 -14.40 -1.69 37.84
CA GLN A 284 -15.54 -2.22 38.59
C GLN A 284 -15.16 -2.60 40.02
N ALA A 285 -14.00 -3.25 40.22
CA ALA A 285 -13.47 -3.54 41.56
C ALA A 285 -13.16 -2.26 42.36
N ALA A 286 -12.58 -1.23 41.72
CA ALA A 286 -12.34 0.06 42.34
C ALA A 286 -13.64 0.79 42.72
N ALA A 287 -14.67 0.68 41.89
CA ALA A 287 -16.00 1.22 42.19
C ALA A 287 -16.66 0.50 43.37
N GLU A 288 -16.57 -0.84 43.44
CA GLU A 288 -17.08 -1.63 44.57
C GLU A 288 -16.32 -1.32 45.88
N GLN A 289 -15.01 -1.13 45.81
CA GLN A 289 -14.21 -0.72 46.95
C GLN A 289 -14.57 0.69 47.43
N ALA A 290 -14.75 1.64 46.52
CA ALA A 290 -15.19 3.00 46.85
C ALA A 290 -16.59 3.02 47.49
N VAL A 291 -17.52 2.18 47.02
CA VAL A 291 -18.83 2.01 47.64
C VAL A 291 -18.70 1.45 49.06
N THR A 292 -17.84 0.45 49.25
CA THR A 292 -17.59 -0.17 50.56
C THR A 292 -17.01 0.83 51.57
N GLU A 293 -16.03 1.63 51.16
CA GLU A 293 -15.42 2.69 51.99
C GLU A 293 -16.44 3.79 52.34
N LEU A 294 -17.33 4.13 51.40
CA LEU A 294 -18.40 5.10 51.63
C LEU A 294 -19.45 4.55 52.63
N THR A 295 -19.84 3.27 52.50
CA THR A 295 -20.76 2.61 53.45
C THR A 295 -20.17 2.55 54.86
N GLN A 296 -18.89 2.19 55.01
CA GLN A 296 -18.20 2.20 56.31
C GLN A 296 -18.11 3.61 56.90
N SER A 297 -17.88 4.62 56.07
CA SER A 297 -17.86 6.02 56.50
C SER A 297 -19.24 6.49 56.99
N ILE A 298 -20.33 6.10 56.32
CA ILE A 298 -21.71 6.40 56.74
C ILE A 298 -22.06 5.69 58.06
N GLU A 299 -21.65 4.43 58.23
CA GLU A 299 -21.84 3.69 59.48
C GLU A 299 -21.08 4.34 60.65
N SER A 300 -19.86 4.84 60.40
CA SER A 300 -19.09 5.57 61.42
C SER A 300 -19.74 6.90 61.83
N LEU A 301 -20.35 7.63 60.88
CA LEU A 301 -21.07 8.89 61.14
C LEU A 301 -22.37 8.68 61.92
N SER A 302 -23.00 7.50 61.78
CA SER A 302 -24.21 7.15 62.55
C SER A 302 -23.95 6.91 64.05
N THR A 303 -22.69 6.85 64.49
CA THR A 303 -22.32 6.63 65.90
C THR A 303 -22.00 7.91 66.69
N THR A 304 -22.10 9.09 66.07
CA THR A 304 -21.70 10.38 66.70
C THR A 304 -22.77 11.47 66.70
N GLU A 305 -24.05 11.13 66.84
CA GLU A 305 -25.09 12.12 67.19
C GLU A 305 -25.95 11.66 68.38
N GLN A 306 -25.37 11.75 69.58
CA GLN A 306 -26.15 12.06 70.78
C GLN A 306 -25.68 13.41 71.33
N GLY A 307 -26.48 14.47 71.12
CA GLY A 307 -26.39 15.66 71.95
C GLY A 307 -26.63 17.00 71.26
N GLY A 308 -27.89 17.44 71.23
CA GLY A 308 -28.25 18.81 71.63
C GLY A 308 -28.53 19.87 70.54
N GLY A 309 -29.81 20.26 70.43
CA GLY A 309 -30.25 21.66 70.27
C GLY A 309 -30.36 22.25 68.85
N GLY A 310 -31.59 22.47 68.36
CA GLY A 310 -31.90 23.25 67.14
C GLY A 310 -31.69 24.78 67.28
N PRO A 311 -32.23 25.67 66.39
CA PRO A 311 -33.31 25.44 65.41
C PRO A 311 -33.27 26.23 64.06
N LYS A 312 -34.32 25.97 63.26
CA LYS A 312 -35.10 26.84 62.33
C LYS A 312 -34.78 26.93 60.82
N LEU A 313 -35.83 26.57 60.06
CA LEU A 313 -36.07 26.68 58.62
C LEU A 313 -36.34 28.11 58.14
N GLN A 314 -35.97 28.39 56.88
CA GLN A 314 -36.63 29.36 56.02
C GLN A 314 -36.67 28.84 54.57
N GLU A 315 -37.88 28.67 54.04
CA GLU A 315 -38.17 28.44 52.62
C GLU A 315 -38.30 29.78 51.87
N THR A 316 -37.80 29.83 50.63
CA THR A 316 -38.37 30.66 49.57
C THR A 316 -38.11 29.99 48.22
N GLY A 317 -39.17 29.75 47.44
CA GLY A 317 -39.10 29.17 46.10
C GLY A 317 -39.09 30.19 44.96
N GLY A 318 -39.13 29.67 43.73
CA GLY A 318 -39.67 30.35 42.56
C GLY A 318 -38.76 30.42 41.33
N GLY A 319 -39.22 29.83 40.22
CA GLY A 319 -39.16 30.47 38.89
C GLY A 319 -38.37 29.77 37.78
N ASP A 320 -39.07 28.95 36.99
CA ASP A 320 -38.69 28.55 35.63
C ASP A 320 -38.77 29.74 34.65
N GLN A 321 -37.74 29.98 33.83
CA GLN A 321 -37.87 30.62 32.51
C GLN A 321 -36.83 30.11 31.49
N LYS A 322 -37.38 29.74 30.33
CA LYS A 322 -36.77 29.39 29.04
C LYS A 322 -36.26 30.65 28.31
N PRO A 323 -35.26 30.57 27.42
CA PRO A 323 -35.11 31.57 26.37
C PRO A 323 -35.23 30.98 24.96
N ALA A 324 -35.35 31.93 24.03
CA ALA A 324 -36.07 31.84 22.77
C ALA A 324 -35.18 31.63 21.53
N SER A 325 -35.85 31.26 20.46
CA SER A 325 -35.42 31.23 19.05
C SER A 325 -35.21 32.65 18.48
N GLY A 326 -34.14 32.82 17.69
CA GLY A 326 -33.94 33.96 16.81
C GLY A 326 -33.39 33.51 15.46
N GLU A 327 -34.16 33.71 14.40
CA GLU A 327 -33.74 33.64 13.00
C GLU A 327 -33.17 34.99 12.55
N ILE A 328 -32.16 34.97 11.67
CA ILE A 328 -31.80 36.11 10.83
C ILE A 328 -31.41 35.61 9.44
N HIS A 329 -32.08 36.13 8.40
CA HIS A 329 -31.70 36.13 6.98
C HIS A 329 -30.23 36.61 6.81
N GLY A 330 -29.42 36.19 5.83
CA GLY A 330 -29.66 35.90 4.42
C GLY A 330 -28.94 36.96 3.59
N ASP A 331 -27.88 36.61 2.86
CA ASP A 331 -27.61 37.12 1.51
C ASP A 331 -26.41 36.45 0.85
N ALA A 332 -26.53 36.36 -0.47
CA ALA A 332 -25.74 35.56 -1.39
C ALA A 332 -24.84 36.41 -2.30
N ALA A 333 -23.90 35.70 -2.94
CA ALA A 333 -23.30 35.95 -4.24
C ALA A 333 -22.22 37.06 -4.37
N ALA A 334 -21.05 36.66 -4.85
CA ALA A 334 -20.52 37.18 -6.12
C ALA A 334 -19.42 36.26 -6.67
N ALA A 335 -19.62 35.82 -7.90
CA ALA A 335 -18.64 35.20 -8.77
C ALA A 335 -17.66 36.25 -9.34
N GLY A 336 -16.46 35.80 -9.71
CA GLY A 336 -15.49 36.60 -10.45
C GLY A 336 -14.60 35.72 -11.31
N SER A 337 -15.03 35.46 -12.55
CA SER A 337 -14.19 34.96 -13.63
C SER A 337 -13.26 36.05 -14.14
N LEU A 338 -12.02 35.71 -14.47
CA LEU A 338 -11.20 36.44 -15.45
C LEU A 338 -10.51 35.45 -16.38
N GLN A 339 -10.85 35.56 -17.67
CA GLN A 339 -10.18 34.95 -18.81
C GLN A 339 -9.04 35.85 -19.30
N GLY A 340 -8.02 35.22 -19.88
CA GLY A 340 -7.45 35.66 -21.16
C GLY A 340 -6.03 36.22 -21.14
N ALA A 341 -5.09 35.47 -21.72
CA ALA A 341 -4.18 35.98 -22.76
C ALA A 341 -3.49 34.81 -23.50
N GLN A 342 -3.79 34.70 -24.79
CA GLN A 342 -3.05 33.93 -25.78
C GLN A 342 -1.77 34.68 -26.17
N GLY A 343 -0.72 33.95 -26.53
CA GLY A 343 0.48 34.44 -27.21
C GLY A 343 1.13 33.29 -27.97
N ASP A 344 1.36 33.52 -29.26
CA ASP A 344 1.56 32.53 -30.32
C ASP A 344 3.03 32.48 -30.81
N SER A 345 3.36 31.43 -31.58
CA SER A 345 4.41 31.35 -32.64
C SER A 345 5.90 30.96 -32.34
N SER A 346 6.24 29.72 -32.74
CA SER A 346 7.22 29.24 -33.76
C SER A 346 8.69 29.70 -33.88
N GLY A 347 9.58 28.71 -34.13
CA GLY A 347 10.85 28.78 -34.92
C GLY A 347 12.13 28.46 -34.13
N ALA A 348 12.78 27.28 -34.21
CA ALA A 348 13.57 26.62 -35.28
C ALA A 348 15.09 26.97 -35.30
N GLU A 349 15.90 25.91 -35.13
CA GLU A 349 17.28 25.62 -35.61
C GLU A 349 18.56 26.24 -34.99
N GLY A 350 19.46 25.33 -34.56
CA GLY A 350 20.82 25.23 -35.11
C GLY A 350 22.00 25.67 -34.22
N GLY A 351 22.90 24.73 -33.86
CA GLY A 351 24.25 25.06 -33.39
C GLY A 351 24.96 23.97 -32.57
N THR A 352 25.80 23.19 -33.23
CA THR A 352 26.75 22.19 -32.68
C THR A 352 28.04 22.85 -32.20
N GLU A 353 28.58 22.49 -31.03
CA GLU A 353 30.03 22.47 -30.73
C GLU A 353 30.39 21.41 -29.66
N GLU A 354 31.07 20.37 -30.14
CA GLU A 354 32.31 19.73 -29.67
C GLU A 354 32.88 19.86 -28.22
N LEU A 355 33.34 18.68 -27.74
CA LEU A 355 34.65 18.35 -27.12
C LEU A 355 34.80 18.11 -25.59
N MET A 356 35.29 16.89 -25.32
CA MET A 356 36.25 16.43 -24.28
C MET A 356 35.74 16.40 -22.82
N GLY A 357 35.85 15.32 -22.03
CA GLY A 357 36.73 14.16 -22.05
C GLY A 357 37.44 14.08 -20.70
N ALA A 358 37.30 12.96 -19.95
CA ALA A 358 38.31 12.45 -18.99
C ALA A 358 37.80 11.17 -18.30
N ALA A 359 38.18 10.02 -18.85
CA ALA A 359 38.36 8.80 -18.07
C ALA A 359 39.73 8.85 -17.37
N GLY A 360 39.85 8.25 -16.18
CA GLY A 360 41.11 8.21 -15.43
C GLY A 360 41.16 7.16 -14.32
N GLY A 361 41.38 5.90 -14.70
CA GLY A 361 42.28 4.95 -14.02
C GLY A 361 41.87 4.31 -12.68
N SER A 362 41.69 3.00 -12.67
CA SER A 362 42.81 2.07 -12.42
C SER A 362 42.37 0.61 -12.62
N ASN A 363 43.28 -0.16 -13.20
CA ASN A 363 43.09 -1.51 -13.70
C ASN A 363 43.93 -2.46 -12.81
N GLN A 364 43.28 -3.29 -11.98
CA GLN A 364 43.86 -4.47 -11.35
C GLN A 364 42.76 -5.54 -11.23
N PRO A 365 43.02 -6.80 -11.60
CA PRO A 365 42.00 -7.84 -11.59
C PRO A 365 41.88 -8.46 -10.19
N ILE A 366 40.78 -8.19 -9.50
CA ILE A 366 40.40 -9.01 -8.33
C ILE A 366 39.54 -10.15 -8.87
N GLY A 367 40.20 -11.26 -9.21
CA GLY A 367 39.51 -12.52 -9.41
C GLY A 367 38.94 -12.97 -8.07
N PHE A 368 37.64 -12.76 -7.85
CA PHE A 368 36.92 -13.43 -6.78
C PHE A 368 36.28 -14.69 -7.36
N GLN A 369 36.73 -15.85 -6.88
CA GLN A 369 36.25 -17.16 -7.31
C GLN A 369 34.75 -17.31 -7.03
N ILE A 370 33.95 -17.43 -8.08
CA ILE A 370 32.50 -17.73 -8.07
C ILE A 370 32.26 -19.23 -7.76
N SER A 371 33.17 -19.90 -7.06
CA SER A 371 33.04 -21.34 -6.74
C SER A 371 32.74 -21.63 -5.27
N ALA A 372 32.59 -20.61 -4.42
CA ALA A 372 32.29 -20.77 -3.00
C ALA A 372 30.85 -20.37 -2.60
N LEU A 373 30.05 -19.83 -3.53
CA LEU A 373 28.64 -19.45 -3.29
C LEU A 373 27.64 -20.48 -3.85
N LEU A 374 28.12 -21.55 -4.47
CA LEU A 374 27.30 -22.60 -5.11
C LEU A 374 27.40 -23.96 -4.43
N SER A 375 28.02 -24.06 -3.24
CA SER A 375 28.09 -25.32 -2.48
C SER A 375 26.92 -25.54 -1.51
N ASP A 376 26.09 -24.52 -1.26
CA ASP A 376 25.08 -24.58 -0.20
C ASP A 376 23.64 -24.67 -0.74
N ALA A 377 23.48 -24.98 -2.04
CA ALA A 377 22.15 -25.14 -2.66
C ALA A 377 21.41 -26.45 -2.30
N ASP A 378 21.99 -27.27 -1.41
CA ASP A 378 21.45 -28.59 -1.02
C ASP A 378 20.99 -28.68 0.46
N SER A 379 20.77 -27.56 1.15
CA SER A 379 20.12 -27.60 2.48
C SER A 379 18.66 -27.17 2.40
N GLU A 380 17.76 -28.13 2.70
CA GLU A 380 16.34 -27.93 2.98
C GLU A 380 16.10 -27.02 4.21
N GLU A 381 16.35 -25.72 4.07
CA GLU A 381 15.71 -24.67 4.85
C GLU A 381 15.35 -23.55 3.88
N ALA A 382 14.06 -23.49 3.50
CA ALA A 382 13.54 -22.46 2.61
C ALA A 382 13.70 -21.08 3.28
N SER A 383 14.76 -20.35 2.91
CA SER A 383 14.96 -18.98 3.36
C SER A 383 13.82 -18.09 2.84
N LEU A 384 12.98 -17.60 3.74
CA LEU A 384 11.87 -16.70 3.43
C LEU A 384 12.40 -15.37 2.86
N PHE A 385 12.18 -15.08 1.57
CA PHE A 385 12.63 -13.85 0.91
C PHE A 385 11.79 -12.62 1.26
N ALA A 386 11.86 -12.13 2.51
CA ALA A 386 11.25 -10.86 2.93
C ALA A 386 12.16 -9.69 2.56
N VAL A 387 11.61 -8.47 2.51
CA VAL A 387 12.41 -7.31 2.92
C VAL A 387 12.72 -7.56 4.39
N THR A 388 13.84 -8.22 4.63
CA THR A 388 14.36 -8.44 5.98
C THR A 388 15.12 -7.18 6.29
N PRO A 389 14.59 -6.29 7.16
CA PRO A 389 15.33 -5.10 7.52
C PRO A 389 16.67 -5.56 8.10
N LEU A 390 17.73 -4.79 7.85
CA LEU A 390 19.03 -5.09 8.42
C LEU A 390 18.87 -5.28 9.93
N SER A 391 19.29 -6.44 10.43
CA SER A 391 19.28 -6.71 11.87
C SER A 391 20.29 -5.84 12.60
N TRP A 392 21.30 -5.32 11.88
CA TRP A 392 22.27 -4.37 12.39
C TRP A 392 22.91 -3.57 11.24
N CYS A 393 23.31 -2.32 11.51
CA CYS A 393 24.19 -1.55 10.64
C CYS A 393 25.06 -0.59 11.48
N PRO A 394 26.24 -0.16 10.99
CA PRO A 394 27.17 0.68 11.77
C PRO A 394 26.58 2.05 12.15
N HIS A 395 25.51 2.48 11.48
CA HIS A 395 24.84 3.74 11.74
C HIS A 395 23.92 3.71 12.97
N LEU A 396 23.59 2.54 13.52
CA LEU A 396 22.69 2.43 14.67
C LEU A 396 23.28 3.02 15.95
N GLU A 397 24.53 2.69 16.26
CA GLU A 397 25.19 3.09 17.52
C GLU A 397 25.33 4.62 17.65
N ALA A 398 25.70 5.28 16.55
CA ALA A 398 25.83 6.74 16.52
C ALA A 398 24.49 7.44 16.27
N GLY A 399 23.61 6.85 15.46
CA GLY A 399 22.40 7.46 14.91
C GLY A 399 21.12 7.23 15.69
N VAL A 400 21.14 6.47 16.79
CA VAL A 400 19.98 6.27 17.67
C VAL A 400 20.31 6.74 19.08
N LYS A 401 19.53 7.70 19.59
CA LYS A 401 19.66 8.24 20.95
C LYS A 401 18.51 7.78 21.84
N PRO A 402 18.62 7.92 23.17
CA PRO A 402 17.52 7.62 24.09
C PRO A 402 16.30 8.50 23.81
N LEU A 403 15.11 7.92 24.01
CA LEU A 403 13.84 8.63 23.85
C LEU A 403 13.78 9.90 24.71
N PRO A 404 13.21 11.01 24.19
CA PRO A 404 13.00 12.20 24.97
C PRO A 404 11.92 11.95 26.04
N ALA A 405 12.05 12.59 27.21
CA ALA A 405 11.13 12.40 28.34
C ALA A 405 9.66 12.71 28.01
N LYS A 406 9.41 13.60 27.04
CA LYS A 406 8.07 13.94 26.55
C LYS A 406 7.43 12.88 25.65
N GLY A 407 8.17 11.83 25.27
CA GLY A 407 7.72 10.82 24.31
C GLY A 407 7.74 11.30 22.85
N LEU A 408 7.03 10.56 21.99
CA LEU A 408 6.86 10.87 20.58
C LEU A 408 5.42 11.31 20.31
N ASP A 409 5.28 12.24 19.36
CA ASP A 409 3.99 12.68 18.83
C ASP A 409 3.97 12.37 17.33
N VAL A 410 3.24 11.33 16.95
CA VAL A 410 3.11 10.88 15.55
C VAL A 410 2.25 11.80 14.71
N THR A 411 1.57 12.77 15.33
CA THR A 411 0.79 13.81 14.65
C THR A 411 1.62 15.06 14.35
N ALA A 412 2.87 15.11 14.83
CA ALA A 412 3.76 16.24 14.64
C ALA A 412 3.97 16.57 13.15
N GLN A 413 3.92 17.87 12.85
CA GLN A 413 4.11 18.40 11.51
C GLN A 413 5.59 18.58 11.18
N CYS A 414 5.92 18.64 9.89
CA CYS A 414 7.25 18.98 9.43
C CYS A 414 7.64 20.38 9.94
N GLN A 415 8.80 20.49 10.58
CA GLN A 415 9.25 21.75 11.18
C GLN A 415 9.65 22.83 10.16
N ILE A 416 9.72 22.51 8.86
CA ILE A 416 10.08 23.45 7.80
C ILE A 416 8.86 23.91 7.00
N CYS A 417 8.08 22.98 6.44
CA CYS A 417 6.91 23.32 5.62
C CYS A 417 5.56 23.21 6.33
N SER A 418 5.54 22.82 7.61
CA SER A 418 4.32 22.56 8.39
C SER A 418 3.38 21.50 7.77
N GLY A 419 3.89 20.68 6.84
CA GLY A 419 3.16 19.57 6.24
C GLY A 419 2.89 18.46 7.26
N GLY A 420 1.68 17.90 7.25
CA GLY A 420 1.26 16.80 8.14
C GLY A 420 1.28 15.42 7.49
N LYS A 421 1.76 15.28 6.26
CA LYS A 421 1.74 14.03 5.50
C LYS A 421 3.14 13.44 5.40
N GLU A 422 3.23 12.12 5.58
CA GLU A 422 4.47 11.34 5.48
C GLU A 422 5.64 11.95 6.26
N ASN A 423 5.40 12.27 7.53
CA ASN A 423 6.44 12.78 8.40
C ASN A 423 7.26 11.66 9.02
N TRP A 424 8.54 11.94 9.16
CA TRP A 424 9.52 11.07 9.81
C TRP A 424 10.10 11.79 11.01
N VAL A 425 10.54 11.02 11.99
CA VAL A 425 11.30 11.51 13.13
C VAL A 425 12.74 11.02 13.06
N CYS A 426 13.67 11.93 13.29
CA CYS A 426 15.09 11.61 13.40
C CYS A 426 15.36 10.89 14.73
N LEU A 427 15.99 9.71 14.70
CA LEU A 427 16.30 8.96 15.93
C LEU A 427 17.53 9.50 16.68
N THR A 428 18.24 10.49 16.13
CA THR A 428 19.33 11.18 16.84
C THR A 428 18.84 12.40 17.62
N CYS A 429 18.05 13.28 17.01
CA CYS A 429 17.65 14.56 17.61
C CYS A 429 16.13 14.73 17.81
N TYR A 430 15.32 13.77 17.36
CA TYR A 430 13.86 13.78 17.49
C TYR A 430 13.15 14.99 16.85
N GLN A 431 13.81 15.65 15.89
CA GLN A 431 13.16 16.59 14.99
C GLN A 431 12.33 15.85 13.95
N VAL A 432 11.25 16.49 13.52
CA VAL A 432 10.25 15.91 12.63
C VAL A 432 10.25 16.68 11.31
N PHE A 433 10.41 15.95 10.21
CA PHE A 433 10.45 16.52 8.88
C PHE A 433 9.63 15.65 7.92
N CYS A 434 9.13 16.25 6.84
CA CYS A 434 8.48 15.48 5.80
C CYS A 434 9.51 14.61 5.08
N GLY A 435 9.09 13.42 4.65
CA GLY A 435 9.97 12.43 4.06
C GLY A 435 10.29 12.72 2.61
N ARG A 436 10.84 11.68 1.96
CA ARG A 436 11.47 11.78 0.64
C ARG A 436 10.49 12.25 -0.44
N TYR A 437 9.24 11.82 -0.37
CA TYR A 437 8.28 12.02 -1.46
C TYR A 437 7.41 13.27 -1.29
N ILE A 438 7.72 14.10 -0.29
CA ILE A 438 7.02 15.38 -0.05
C ILE A 438 7.90 16.57 -0.44
N ASN A 439 8.87 16.94 0.40
CA ASN A 439 9.83 18.02 0.11
C ASN A 439 11.27 17.62 0.53
N GLU A 440 11.50 16.33 0.80
CA GLU A 440 12.82 15.78 1.16
C GLU A 440 13.48 16.37 2.42
N HIS A 441 12.77 17.14 3.25
CA HIS A 441 13.37 17.81 4.41
C HIS A 441 14.06 16.82 5.38
N MET A 442 13.52 15.62 5.56
CA MET A 442 14.20 14.59 6.38
C MET A 442 15.47 14.06 5.72
N VAL A 443 15.47 13.92 4.40
CA VAL A 443 16.64 13.47 3.63
C VAL A 443 17.74 14.53 3.72
N GLN A 444 17.38 15.81 3.55
CA GLN A 444 18.30 16.93 3.66
C GLN A 444 18.85 17.06 5.08
N HIS A 445 18.01 16.94 6.10
CA HIS A 445 18.44 16.86 7.49
C HIS A 445 19.47 15.74 7.70
N GLY A 446 19.15 14.52 7.27
CA GLY A 446 20.05 13.38 7.44
C GLY A 446 21.42 13.59 6.79
N LYS A 447 21.48 14.27 5.64
CA LYS A 447 22.72 14.61 4.92
C LYS A 447 23.50 15.76 5.57
N GLU A 448 22.83 16.86 5.92
CA GLU A 448 23.48 18.08 6.40
C GLU A 448 24.05 17.94 7.81
N VAL A 449 23.33 17.25 8.71
CA VAL A 449 23.75 17.06 10.10
C VAL A 449 24.28 15.66 10.39
N ASN A 450 24.38 14.81 9.37
CA ASN A 450 24.84 13.42 9.47
C ASN A 450 24.02 12.59 10.48
N HIS A 451 22.70 12.65 10.35
CA HIS A 451 21.74 11.89 11.17
C HIS A 451 21.07 10.80 10.31
N PRO A 452 21.68 9.61 10.17
CA PRO A 452 21.30 8.66 9.12
C PRO A 452 20.08 7.79 9.44
N VAL A 453 19.64 7.68 10.71
CA VAL A 453 18.57 6.74 11.11
C VAL A 453 17.29 7.50 11.47
N VAL A 454 16.20 7.13 10.80
CA VAL A 454 14.91 7.81 10.89
C VAL A 454 13.76 6.80 11.01
N LEU A 455 12.70 7.18 11.72
CA LEU A 455 11.48 6.41 11.90
C LEU A 455 10.31 7.11 11.19
N SER A 456 9.60 6.38 10.34
CA SER A 456 8.38 6.86 9.68
C SER A 456 7.22 6.89 10.65
N TYR A 457 6.47 7.99 10.72
CA TYR A 457 5.19 8.02 11.44
C TYR A 457 4.03 7.45 10.64
N ALA A 458 4.20 7.20 9.34
CA ALA A 458 3.17 6.63 8.48
C ALA A 458 3.00 5.12 8.71
N ASP A 459 4.09 4.37 8.77
CA ASP A 459 4.09 2.90 8.83
C ASP A 459 5.00 2.33 9.92
N LEU A 460 5.66 3.18 10.72
CA LEU A 460 6.59 2.80 11.79
C LEU A 460 7.79 1.98 11.30
N SER A 461 8.09 2.03 10.00
CA SER A 461 9.34 1.51 9.45
C SER A 461 10.52 2.40 9.82
N VAL A 462 11.70 1.80 9.96
CA VAL A 462 12.94 2.53 10.25
C VAL A 462 13.85 2.42 9.04
N TRP A 463 14.31 3.57 8.55
CA TRP A 463 15.21 3.66 7.40
C TRP A 463 16.57 4.19 7.82
N CYS A 464 17.62 3.62 7.22
CA CYS A 464 18.98 4.14 7.32
C CYS A 464 19.41 4.76 5.98
N TYR A 465 19.57 6.08 5.93
CA TYR A 465 20.05 6.78 4.73
C TYR A 465 21.48 6.39 4.35
N GLY A 466 22.33 6.03 5.32
CA GLY A 466 23.71 5.61 5.03
C GLY A 466 23.82 4.21 4.43
N CYS A 467 22.85 3.33 4.68
CA CYS A 467 22.84 1.96 4.12
C CYS A 467 21.86 1.80 2.96
N GLU A 468 21.03 2.80 2.70
CA GLU A 468 19.87 2.72 1.79
C GLU A 468 18.99 1.48 2.02
N GLN A 469 18.77 1.14 3.30
CA GLN A 469 18.07 -0.06 3.71
C GLN A 469 17.18 0.21 4.92
N TYR A 470 16.12 -0.59 5.04
CA TYR A 470 15.32 -0.66 6.26
C TYR A 470 16.12 -1.36 7.36
N VAL A 471 15.86 -0.99 8.62
CA VAL A 471 16.56 -1.54 9.78
C VAL A 471 15.56 -2.00 10.83
N HIS A 472 15.81 -3.17 11.43
CA HIS A 472 15.06 -3.68 12.56
C HIS A 472 16.03 -4.25 13.58
N ASN A 473 16.17 -3.57 14.71
CA ASN A 473 17.15 -3.90 15.73
C ASN A 473 16.60 -3.50 17.11
N GLU A 474 17.06 -4.15 18.18
CA GLU A 474 16.68 -3.83 19.56
C GLU A 474 16.86 -2.35 19.90
N MET A 475 17.89 -1.69 19.36
CA MET A 475 18.16 -0.27 19.58
C MET A 475 17.03 0.65 19.12
N VAL A 476 16.26 0.26 18.09
CA VAL A 476 15.16 1.09 17.56
C VAL A 476 13.80 0.72 18.15
N LEU A 477 13.69 -0.42 18.85
CA LEU A 477 12.43 -0.90 19.44
C LEU A 477 11.82 0.09 20.44
N PRO A 478 12.56 0.77 21.33
CA PRO A 478 11.96 1.75 22.23
C PRO A 478 11.21 2.85 21.47
N ALA A 479 11.83 3.41 20.43
CA ALA A 479 11.21 4.45 19.61
C ALA A 479 9.99 3.92 18.83
N LYS A 480 10.09 2.71 18.28
CA LYS A 480 8.98 2.04 17.60
C LYS A 480 7.78 1.82 18.54
N ARG A 481 8.01 1.29 19.75
CA ARG A 481 6.96 1.07 20.75
C ARG A 481 6.31 2.39 21.18
N ALA A 482 7.11 3.43 21.43
CA ALA A 482 6.58 4.75 21.79
C ALA A 482 5.71 5.36 20.68
N ALA A 483 6.14 5.24 19.42
CA ALA A 483 5.35 5.72 18.28
C ALA A 483 4.07 4.88 18.08
N HIS A 484 4.14 3.55 18.26
CA HIS A 484 2.98 2.66 18.18
C HIS A 484 1.93 3.01 19.23
N LEU A 485 2.35 3.12 20.50
CA LEU A 485 1.46 3.48 21.61
C LEU A 485 0.80 4.85 21.37
N ASN A 486 1.56 5.84 20.90
CA ASN A 486 1.00 7.15 20.58
C ASN A 486 0.02 7.10 19.40
N LYS A 487 0.26 6.24 18.40
CA LYS A 487 -0.54 6.15 17.17
C LYS A 487 -1.84 5.35 17.34
N PHE A 488 -1.77 4.23 18.05
CA PHE A 488 -2.86 3.26 18.14
C PHE A 488 -3.50 3.21 19.53
N GLY A 489 -2.89 3.81 20.54
CA GLY A 489 -3.37 3.76 21.92
C GLY A 489 -3.15 2.42 22.62
N GLU A 490 -2.32 1.55 22.03
CA GLU A 490 -2.01 0.21 22.53
C GLU A 490 -0.53 -0.13 22.34
N ASP A 491 -0.03 -1.07 23.15
CA ASP A 491 1.35 -1.53 23.05
C ASP A 491 1.62 -2.22 21.72
N MET A 492 2.85 -2.11 21.23
CA MET A 492 3.27 -2.82 20.02
C MET A 492 3.22 -4.33 20.27
N PRO A 493 2.54 -5.12 19.42
CA PRO A 493 2.53 -6.57 19.54
C PRO A 493 3.96 -7.13 19.46
N THR A 494 4.22 -8.11 20.33
CA THR A 494 5.53 -8.76 20.51
C THR A 494 5.81 -9.81 19.46
#